data_AF-A0A8V0XRP6-F1
#
_entry.id   AF-A0A8V0XRP6-F1
#
_cell.length_a   1.000
_cell.length_b   1.000
_cell.length_c   1.000
_cell.angle_alpha   90.00
_cell.angle_beta   90.00
_cell.angle_gamma   90.00
#
_symmetry.space_group_name_H-M   'P 1'
#
loop_
_entity.id
_entity.type
_entity.pdbx_description
1 polymer ?
#
loop_
_entity_poly.entity_id
_entity_poly.type
_entity_poly.pdbx_seq_one_letter_code
_entity_poly.pdbx_strand_id
1 'polypeptide(L)'
;MDVTHVPEFGRLKYVQVSIDTFSRMLWVTAQAGEKAAHVVRHLTACFAVMGVPQKINTDNGPAYTGGWVHRFLQMREVKHDTGIP
;
A
#
# COMPACT_ATOMS: atom_id res chain seq x y z
N MET A 1 -5.76 1.12 -0.17
CA MET A 1 -4.43 1.59 0.30
C MET A 1 -4.16 2.90 -0.39
N ASP A 2 -3.61 3.85 0.36
CA ASP A 2 -3.33 5.20 -0.14
C ASP A 2 -2.11 5.82 0.58
N VAL A 3 -1.60 6.93 0.07
CA VAL A 3 -0.51 7.70 0.68
C VAL A 3 -1.04 9.05 1.17
N THR A 4 -0.72 9.40 2.41
CA THR A 4 -0.91 10.75 2.92
C THR A 4 0.43 11.40 3.24
N HIS A 5 0.50 12.73 3.15
CA HIS A 5 1.73 13.48 3.38
C HIS A 5 1.64 14.17 4.74
N VAL A 6 2.57 13.83 5.63
CA VAL A 6 2.69 14.39 6.98
C VAL A 6 4.03 15.12 7.09
N PRO A 7 4.07 16.44 6.78
CA PRO A 7 5.32 17.22 6.70
C PRO A 7 6.18 17.15 7.97
N GLU A 8 5.56 16.96 9.12
CA GLU A 8 6.19 16.86 10.45
C GLU A 8 7.18 15.69 10.55
N PHE A 9 7.03 14.66 9.71
CA PHE A 9 7.96 13.53 9.64
C PHE A 9 9.17 13.81 8.73
N GLY A 10 9.27 15.00 8.15
CA GLY A 10 10.41 15.44 7.35
C GLY A 10 10.67 14.52 6.16
N ARG A 11 11.82 13.83 6.14
CA ARG A 11 12.16 12.90 5.06
C ARG A 11 11.21 11.70 4.98
N LEU A 12 10.52 11.35 6.07
CA LEU A 12 9.58 10.23 6.13
C LEU A 12 8.11 10.66 5.97
N LYS A 13 7.87 11.85 5.41
CA LYS A 13 6.53 12.44 5.26
C LYS A 13 5.53 11.60 4.47
N TYR A 14 5.98 10.61 3.68
CA TYR A 14 5.12 9.79 2.83
C TYR A 14 4.56 8.62 3.64
N VAL A 15 3.37 8.81 4.20
CA VAL A 15 2.73 7.85 5.10
C VAL A 15 1.82 6.94 4.28
N GLN A 16 2.24 5.69 4.13
CA GLN A 16 1.45 4.64 3.46
C GLN A 16 0.41 4.08 4.43
N VAL A 17 -0.85 4.03 4.00
CA VAL A 17 -2.00 3.64 4.83
C VAL A 17 -2.78 2.51 4.18
N SER A 18 -3.02 1.45 4.95
CA SER A 18 -3.91 0.34 4.60
C SER A 18 -5.00 0.19 5.66
N ILE A 19 -6.24 0.03 5.20
CA ILE A 19 -7.41 -0.12 6.05
C ILE A 19 -8.09 -1.41 5.66
N ASP A 20 -8.33 -2.28 6.64
CA ASP A 20 -9.23 -3.41 6.45
C ASP A 20 -10.68 -2.92 6.50
N THR A 21 -11.45 -3.21 5.45
CA THR A 21 -12.80 -2.63 5.29
C THR A 21 -13.83 -3.28 6.22
N PHE A 22 -13.57 -4.48 6.73
CA PHE A 22 -14.46 -5.21 7.63
C PHE A 22 -14.22 -4.85 9.10
N SER A 23 -13.01 -5.12 9.60
CA SER A 23 -12.60 -4.91 10.99
C SER A 23 -12.25 -3.46 11.32
N ARG A 24 -12.06 -2.62 10.30
CA ARG A 24 -11.56 -1.23 10.44
C ARG A 24 -10.15 -1.14 11.02
N MET A 25 -9.41 -2.24 11.02
CA MET A 25 -8.00 -2.24 11.41
C MET A 25 -7.18 -1.38 10.46
N LEU A 26 -6.29 -0.58 11.03
CA LEU A 26 -5.42 0.35 10.31
C LEU A 26 -3.97 -0.10 10.45
N TRP A 27 -3.28 -0.16 9.32
CA TRP A 27 -1.83 -0.30 9.27
C TRP A 27 -1.21 0.88 8.55
N VAL A 28 -0.22 1.49 9.19
CA VAL A 28 0.38 2.75 8.73
C VAL A 28 1.89 2.66 8.84
N THR A 29 2.60 3.07 7.78
CA THR A 29 4.07 3.14 7.81
C THR A 29 4.58 4.43 7.18
N ALA A 30 5.47 5.14 7.87
CA ALA A 30 6.18 6.28 7.31
C ALA A 30 7.31 5.83 6.37
N GLN A 31 7.36 6.39 5.16
CA GLN A 31 8.30 6.03 4.09
C GLN A 31 9.06 7.27 3.61
N ALA A 32 10.27 7.03 3.06
CA ALA A 32 11.08 8.10 2.48
C ALA A 32 10.64 8.55 1.06
N GLY A 33 9.60 7.91 0.52
CA GLY A 33 9.04 8.20 -0.80
C GLY A 33 7.92 7.26 -1.18
N GLU A 34 7.48 7.35 -2.43
CA GLU A 34 6.27 6.66 -2.95
C GLU A 34 6.57 5.62 -4.03
N LYS A 35 7.84 5.38 -4.35
CA LYS A 35 8.23 4.34 -5.32
C LYS A 35 7.64 2.97 -4.95
N ALA A 36 7.46 2.11 -5.96
CA ALA A 36 6.99 0.72 -5.80
C ALA A 36 7.71 -0.06 -4.67
N ALA A 37 9.01 0.19 -4.47
CA ALA A 37 9.78 -0.39 -3.36
C ALA A 37 9.16 -0.11 -1.98
N HIS A 38 8.73 1.12 -1.76
CA HIS A 38 8.14 1.56 -0.50
C HIS A 38 6.73 0.98 -0.31
N VAL A 39 5.96 0.88 -1.40
CA VAL A 39 4.64 0.22 -1.40
C VAL A 39 4.78 -1.25 -1.03
N VAL A 40 5.70 -1.98 -1.68
CA VAL A 40 5.97 -3.39 -1.36
C VAL A 40 6.46 -3.56 0.08
N ARG A 41 7.31 -2.65 0.58
CA ARG A 41 7.76 -2.65 1.98
C ARG A 41 6.59 -2.49 2.94
N HIS A 42 5.69 -1.53 2.68
CA HIS A 42 4.49 -1.33 3.46
C HIS A 42 3.58 -2.57 3.45
N LEU A 43 3.28 -3.11 2.26
CA LEU A 43 2.41 -4.27 2.10
C LEU A 43 2.98 -5.54 2.75
N THR A 44 4.29 -5.73 2.70
CA THR A 44 4.94 -6.87 3.36
C THR A 44 4.73 -6.83 4.88
N ALA A 45 4.92 -5.66 5.49
CA ALA A 45 4.65 -5.48 6.93
C ALA A 45 3.15 -5.58 7.25
N CYS A 46 2.31 -4.98 6.40
CA CYS A 46 0.85 -5.01 6.49
C CYS A 46 0.34 -6.46 6.51
N PHE A 47 0.78 -7.31 5.58
CA PHE A 47 0.34 -8.69 5.48
C PHE A 47 0.82 -9.57 6.63
N ALA A 48 1.99 -9.26 7.20
CA ALA A 48 2.47 -9.95 8.39
C ALA A 48 1.60 -9.67 9.62
N VAL A 49 0.98 -8.49 9.70
CA VAL A 49 0.18 -8.05 10.86
C VAL A 49 -1.31 -8.33 10.68
N MET A 50 -1.87 -7.99 9.52
CA MET A 50 -3.31 -8.07 9.24
C MET A 50 -3.69 -9.33 8.44
N GLY A 51 -2.71 -10.14 8.05
CA GLY A 51 -2.91 -11.26 7.13
C GLY A 51 -2.94 -10.81 5.67
N VAL A 52 -2.96 -11.79 4.76
CA VAL A 52 -3.04 -11.55 3.32
C VAL A 52 -4.51 -11.35 2.92
N PRO A 53 -4.89 -10.18 2.39
CA PRO A 53 -6.27 -9.93 1.98
C PRO A 53 -6.57 -10.62 0.65
N GLN A 54 -7.85 -10.90 0.37
CA GLN A 54 -8.26 -11.42 -0.94
C GLN A 54 -8.20 -10.36 -2.05
N LYS A 55 -8.42 -9.09 -1.67
CA LYS A 55 -8.50 -7.96 -2.61
C LYS A 55 -7.94 -6.68 -2.00
N ILE A 56 -7.26 -5.90 -2.82
CA ILE A 56 -6.77 -4.55 -2.50
C ILE A 56 -7.25 -3.58 -3.56
N ASN A 57 -7.77 -2.44 -3.11
CA ASN A 57 -8.09 -1.28 -3.95
C ASN A 57 -7.08 -0.16 -3.71
N THR A 58 -6.55 0.42 -4.78
CA THR A 58 -5.66 1.60 -4.77
C THR A 58 -6.14 2.64 -5.77
N ASP A 59 -5.57 3.84 -5.74
CA ASP A 59 -5.69 4.79 -6.84
C ASP A 59 -4.92 4.32 -8.09
N ASN A 60 -4.94 5.15 -9.14
CA ASN A 60 -4.20 4.93 -10.40
C ASN A 60 -2.77 5.49 -10.37
N GLY A 61 -2.24 5.81 -9.18
CA GLY A 61 -0.92 6.38 -9.02
C GLY A 61 0.18 5.49 -9.61
N PRO A 62 1.26 6.08 -10.18
CA PRO A 62 2.33 5.33 -10.83
C PRO A 62 3.05 4.35 -9.89
N ALA A 63 2.96 4.59 -8.58
CA ALA A 63 3.45 3.70 -7.54
C ALA A 63 2.74 2.33 -7.54
N TYR A 64 1.43 2.31 -7.82
CA TYR A 64 0.57 1.13 -7.72
C TYR A 64 0.39 0.42 -9.06
N THR A 65 0.44 1.16 -10.17
CA THR A 65 0.35 0.61 -11.54
C THR A 65 1.68 0.04 -12.05
N GLY A 66 2.77 0.21 -11.29
CA GLY A 66 4.07 -0.35 -11.63
C GLY A 66 4.10 -1.89 -11.59
N GLY A 67 4.77 -2.50 -12.58
CA GLY A 67 4.82 -3.97 -12.72
C GLY A 67 5.38 -4.73 -11.52
N TRP A 68 6.18 -4.09 -10.66
CA TRP A 68 6.71 -4.73 -9.46
C TRP A 68 5.65 -4.92 -8.37
N VAL A 69 4.77 -3.92 -8.14
CA VAL A 69 3.66 -4.04 -7.19
C VAL A 69 2.65 -5.06 -7.69
N HIS A 70 2.32 -5.01 -8.98
CA HIS A 70 1.43 -5.98 -9.61
C HIS A 70 1.94 -7.42 -9.43
N ARG A 71 3.23 -7.67 -9.73
CA ARG A 71 3.85 -8.99 -9.54
C ARG A 71 3.86 -9.42 -8.07
N PHE A 72 4.13 -8.50 -7.14
CA PHE A 72 4.10 -8.80 -5.71
C PHE A 72 2.71 -9.28 -5.26
N LEU A 73 1.65 -8.56 -5.65
CA LEU A 73 0.27 -8.93 -5.31
C LEU A 73 -0.16 -10.24 -5.96
N GLN A 74 0.24 -10.48 -7.21
CA GLN A 74 -0.01 -11.74 -7.90
C GLN A 74 0.65 -12.94 -7.19
N MET A 75 1.90 -12.80 -6.72
CA MET A 75 2.59 -13.86 -5.96
C MET A 75 1.95 -14.14 -4.59
N ARG A 76 1.12 -13.23 -4.10
CA ARG A 76 0.36 -13.36 -2.85
C ARG A 76 -1.12 -13.72 -3.10
N GLU A 77 -1.48 -14.00 -4.35
CA GLU A 77 -2.85 -14.33 -4.78
C GLU A 77 -3.88 -13.24 -4.42
N VAL A 78 -3.43 -11.98 -4.35
CA VAL A 78 -4.27 -10.83 -4.01
C VAL A 78 -4.80 -10.21 -5.30
N LYS A 79 -6.12 -10.09 -5.41
CA LYS A 79 -6.74 -9.33 -6.49
C LYS A 79 -6.46 -7.85 -6.32
N HIS A 80 -5.86 -7.22 -7.31
CA HIS A 80 -5.59 -5.78 -7.31
C HIS A 80 -6.55 -5.08 -8.27
N ASP A 81 -7.40 -4.21 -7.74
CA ASP A 81 -8.24 -3.31 -8.53
C ASP A 81 -7.75 -1.87 -8.33
N THR A 82 -7.64 -1.11 -9.41
CA THR A 82 -7.28 0.32 -9.36
C THR A 82 -8.52 1.19 -9.55
N GLY A 83 -8.45 2.45 -9.12
CA GLY A 83 -9.53 3.41 -9.24
C GLY A 83 -9.96 3.70 -10.69
N ILE A 84 -11.07 4.41 -10.86
CA ILE A 84 -11.55 4.86 -12.18
C ILE A 84 -10.60 5.97 -12.69
N PRO A 85 -10.24 6.00 -13.99
CA PRO A 85 -9.49 7.10 -14.60
C PRO A 85 -10.18 8.47 -14.48
#